data_AF-A0A4Z1BLG6-F1
#
_entry.id   AF-A0A4Z1BLG6-F1
#
_cell.length_a   1.000
_cell.length_b   1.000
_cell.length_c   1.000
_cell.angle_alpha   90.00
_cell.angle_beta   90.00
_cell.angle_gamma   90.00
#
_symmetry.space_group_name_H-M   'P 1'
#
loop_
_entity.id
_entity.type
_entity.pdbx_description
1 polymer ?
#
loop_
_entity_poly.entity_id
_entity_poly.type
_entity_poly.pdbx_seq_one_letter_code
_entity_poly.pdbx_strand_id
1 'polypeptide(L)'
;MRDPAQIPPRQWLYGRHLIRGFVSLTVAPGGLGKSSLLVAEILAMAAGRPLLGDNPAHPLRVWLWNGEDPSEELQRRIQATCLHFGIEAEDLVLPA
;
A
#
# COMPACT_ATOMS: atom_id res chain seq x y z
N MET A 1 36.97 3.79 -3.28
CA MET A 1 35.67 3.97 -2.59
C MET A 1 34.93 5.11 -3.25
N ARG A 2 33.60 5.07 -3.34
CA ARG A 2 32.78 6.16 -3.91
C ARG A 2 32.59 7.25 -2.87
N ASP A 3 32.55 8.51 -3.30
CA ASP A 3 32.14 9.64 -2.45
C ASP A 3 30.74 9.37 -1.85
N PRO A 4 30.60 9.34 -0.51
CA PRO A 4 29.31 9.12 0.15
C PRO A 4 28.21 10.09 -0.31
N ALA A 5 28.54 11.33 -0.66
CA ALA A 5 27.58 12.33 -1.13
C ALA A 5 26.92 11.94 -2.47
N GLN A 6 27.53 11.02 -3.23
CA GLN A 6 26.99 10.56 -4.50
C GLN A 6 26.06 9.34 -4.37
N ILE A 7 25.92 8.75 -3.18
CA ILE A 7 25.03 7.62 -2.96
C ILE A 7 23.61 8.17 -2.77
N PRO A 8 22.65 7.86 -3.66
CA PRO A 8 21.30 8.39 -3.54
C PRO A 8 20.62 7.89 -2.25
N PRO A 9 19.81 8.72 -1.59
CA PRO A 9 19.06 8.30 -0.42
C PRO A 9 18.03 7.22 -0.80
N ARG A 10 17.59 6.44 0.19
CA ARG A 10 16.52 5.45 -0.01
C ARG A 10 15.25 6.15 -0.48
N GLN A 11 14.62 5.58 -1.48
CA GLN A 11 13.32 6.01 -1.99
C GLN A 11 12.23 5.23 -1.24
N TRP A 12 11.74 5.79 -0.14
CA TRP A 12 10.64 5.24 0.62
C TRP A 12 9.32 5.38 -0.15
N LEU A 13 8.46 4.36 -0.09
CA LEU A 13 7.15 4.36 -0.72
C LEU A 13 6.03 4.55 0.31
N TYR A 14 6.14 3.85 1.45
CA TYR A 14 5.17 3.87 2.53
C TYR A 14 5.86 3.66 3.88
N GLY A 15 5.71 4.63 4.77
CA GLY A 15 6.39 4.64 6.07
C GLY A 15 7.91 4.44 5.93
N ARG A 16 8.47 3.57 6.77
CA ARG A 16 9.91 3.20 6.74
C ARG A 16 10.14 1.70 6.49
N HIS A 17 9.18 1.02 5.89
CA HIS A 17 9.25 -0.43 5.66
C HIS A 17 9.09 -0.83 4.18
N LEU A 18 8.53 0.03 3.31
CA LEU A 18 8.54 -0.19 1.85
C LEU A 18 9.52 0.74 1.13
N ILE A 19 10.50 0.15 0.42
CA ILE A 19 11.54 0.86 -0.33
C ILE A 19 11.45 0.49 -1.81
N ARG A 20 11.58 1.48 -2.69
CA ARG A 20 11.61 1.26 -4.14
C ARG A 20 12.78 0.34 -4.53
N GLY A 21 12.47 -0.66 -5.35
CA GLY A 21 13.44 -1.65 -5.85
C GLY A 21 13.70 -2.83 -4.91
N PHE A 22 13.06 -2.86 -3.74
CA PHE A 22 13.20 -3.94 -2.76
C PHE A 22 11.97 -4.86 -2.81
N VAL A 23 12.19 -6.15 -2.61
CA VAL A 23 11.11 -7.11 -2.30
C VAL A 23 10.93 -7.11 -0.78
N SER A 24 9.71 -6.86 -0.33
CA SER A 24 9.33 -6.88 1.09
C SER A 24 8.26 -7.95 1.31
N LEU A 25 8.21 -8.52 2.51
CA LEU A 25 7.26 -9.59 2.85
C LEU A 25 6.70 -9.37 4.26
N THR A 26 5.37 -9.41 4.36
CA THR A 26 4.67 -9.42 5.65
C THR A 26 4.29 -10.86 5.99
N VAL A 27 4.78 -11.38 7.12
CA VAL A 27 4.58 -12.76 7.56
C VAL A 27 3.81 -12.79 8.88
N ALA A 28 2.76 -13.61 8.94
CA ALA A 28 1.97 -13.90 10.13
C ALA A 28 1.14 -15.18 9.92
N PRO A 29 0.69 -15.86 10.99
CA PRO A 29 -0.30 -16.94 10.91
C PRO A 29 -1.59 -16.57 10.15
N GLY A 30 -2.34 -17.59 9.74
CA GLY A 30 -3.67 -17.43 9.14
C GLY A 30 -4.63 -16.72 10.10
N GLY A 31 -5.53 -15.89 9.57
CA GLY A 31 -6.55 -15.18 10.35
C GLY A 31 -6.10 -13.93 11.11
N LEU A 32 -4.80 -13.60 11.15
CA LEU A 32 -4.29 -12.42 11.87
C LEU A 32 -4.33 -11.10 11.07
N GLY A 33 -5.11 -11.04 9.99
CA GLY A 33 -5.38 -9.78 9.29
C GLY A 33 -4.36 -9.32 8.25
N LYS A 34 -3.42 -10.17 7.80
CA LYS A 34 -2.45 -9.82 6.73
C LYS A 34 -3.13 -9.25 5.48
N SER A 35 -4.16 -9.92 4.98
CA SER A 35 -4.85 -9.49 3.76
C SER A 35 -5.59 -8.17 3.98
N SER A 36 -6.17 -7.97 5.17
CA SER A 36 -6.83 -6.71 5.54
C SER A 36 -5.83 -5.56 5.65
N LEU A 37 -4.66 -5.82 6.25
CA LEU A 37 -3.55 -4.87 6.31
C LEU A 37 -3.11 -4.46 4.89
N LEU A 38 -2.84 -5.42 4.02
CA LEU A 38 -2.42 -5.16 2.64
C LEU A 38 -3.43 -4.32 1.86
N VAL A 39 -4.73 -4.59 2.00
CA VAL A 39 -5.77 -3.79 1.34
C VAL A 39 -5.76 -2.34 1.83
N ALA A 40 -5.63 -2.12 3.15
CA ALA A 40 -5.54 -0.78 3.72
C ALA A 40 -4.27 -0.03 3.29
N GLU A 41 -3.11 -0.69 3.27
CA GLU A 41 -1.85 -0.09 2.81
C GLU A 41 -1.90 0.28 1.32
N ILE A 42 -2.49 -0.58 0.49
CA ILE A 42 -2.65 -0.32 -0.95
C ILE A 42 -3.57 0.88 -1.17
N LEU A 43 -4.69 0.99 -0.46
CA LEU A 43 -5.59 2.14 -0.56
C LEU A 43 -4.95 3.42 -0.01
N ALA A 44 -4.20 3.33 1.08
CA ALA A 44 -3.43 4.46 1.62
C ALA A 44 -2.44 5.00 0.58
N MET A 45 -1.69 4.10 -0.06
CA MET A 45 -0.76 4.45 -1.13
C MET A 45 -1.44 4.98 -2.39
N ALA A 46 -2.55 4.38 -2.82
CA ALA A 46 -3.30 4.83 -3.98
C ALA A 46 -3.85 6.24 -3.78
N ALA A 47 -4.49 6.49 -2.64
CA ALA A 47 -5.10 7.77 -2.32
C ALA A 47 -4.12 8.83 -1.82
N GLY A 48 -2.87 8.44 -1.50
CA GLY A 48 -1.91 9.35 -0.87
C GLY A 48 -2.31 9.78 0.54
N ARG A 49 -3.09 8.96 1.26
CA ARG A 49 -3.65 9.27 2.60
C ARG A 49 -3.06 8.36 3.68
N PRO A 50 -2.77 8.85 4.90
CA PRO A 50 -2.17 8.05 5.96
C PRO A 50 -3.20 7.23 6.75
N LEU A 51 -3.83 6.23 6.12
CA LEU A 51 -4.95 5.48 6.72
C LEU A 51 -4.58 4.71 7.99
N LEU A 52 -3.34 4.24 8.09
CA LEU A 52 -2.81 3.49 9.23
C LEU A 52 -1.80 4.29 10.06
N GLY A 53 -1.75 5.61 9.88
CA GLY A 53 -0.78 6.50 10.52
C GLY A 53 0.58 6.61 9.82
N ASP A 54 0.92 5.66 8.93
CA ASP A 54 2.06 5.77 8.03
C ASP A 54 1.71 6.63 6.80
N ASN A 55 2.62 7.53 6.42
CA ASN A 55 2.43 8.39 5.25
C ASN A 55 2.99 7.71 3.99
N PRO A 56 2.21 7.65 2.90
CA PRO A 56 2.77 7.40 1.58
C PRO A 56 3.64 8.58 1.15
N ALA A 57 4.69 8.32 0.36
CA ALA A 57 5.57 9.39 -0.12
C ALA A 57 4.85 10.38 -1.06
N HIS A 58 3.88 9.87 -1.82
CA HIS A 58 2.93 10.57 -2.70
C HIS A 58 1.86 9.54 -3.13
N PRO A 59 0.76 9.93 -3.80
CA PRO A 59 -0.13 8.96 -4.44
C PRO A 59 0.62 8.03 -5.41
N LEU A 60 0.40 6.73 -5.30
CA LEU A 60 1.13 5.70 -6.04
C LEU A 60 0.22 4.85 -6.92
N ARG A 61 0.78 4.41 -8.05
CA ARG A 61 0.23 3.29 -8.82
C ARG A 61 0.51 2.00 -8.07
N VAL A 62 -0.56 1.32 -7.67
CA VAL A 62 -0.50 0.07 -6.91
C VAL A 62 -1.27 -1.02 -7.64
N TRP A 63 -0.84 -2.26 -7.44
CA TRP A 63 -1.55 -3.44 -7.92
C TRP A 63 -1.70 -4.44 -6.79
N LEU A 64 -2.93 -4.87 -6.53
CA LEU A 64 -3.22 -5.99 -5.66
C LEU A 64 -3.32 -7.27 -6.50
N TRP A 65 -2.31 -8.12 -6.40
CA TRP A 65 -2.32 -9.46 -7.01
C TRP A 65 -2.72 -10.48 -5.95
N ASN A 66 -3.83 -11.16 -6.16
CA ASN A 66 -4.38 -12.15 -5.24
C ASN A 66 -4.35 -13.54 -5.89
N GLY A 67 -3.81 -14.53 -5.18
CA GLY A 67 -3.71 -15.93 -5.63
C GLY A 67 -4.45 -16.93 -4.75
N GLU A 68 -5.21 -16.46 -3.75
CA GLU A 68 -5.88 -17.32 -2.75
C GLU A 68 -7.41 -17.26 -2.90
N ASP A 69 -7.97 -16.06 -2.94
CA ASP A 69 -9.42 -15.83 -2.87
C ASP A 69 -10.08 -15.56 -4.24
N PRO A 70 -11.39 -15.78 -4.40
CA PRO A 70 -12.14 -15.34 -5.58
C PRO A 70 -12.30 -13.80 -5.63
N SER A 71 -12.63 -13.28 -6.81
CA SER A 71 -12.72 -11.83 -7.06
C SER A 71 -13.73 -11.10 -6.17
N GLU A 72 -14.83 -11.76 -5.84
CA GLU A 72 -15.93 -11.22 -5.04
C GLU A 72 -15.48 -10.95 -3.61
N GLU A 73 -14.62 -11.80 -3.06
CA GLU A 73 -14.07 -11.60 -1.72
C GLU A 73 -13.07 -10.44 -1.69
N LEU A 74 -12.27 -10.31 -2.74
CA LEU A 74 -11.39 -9.16 -2.91
C LEU A 74 -12.19 -7.85 -2.98
N GLN A 75 -13.28 -7.83 -3.76
CA GLN A 75 -14.19 -6.69 -3.85
C GLN A 75 -14.80 -6.34 -2.49
N ARG A 76 -15.29 -7.31 -1.73
CA ARG A 76 -15.83 -7.07 -0.37
C ARG A 76 -14.80 -6.41 0.53
N ARG A 77 -13.56 -6.89 0.53
CA ARG A 77 -12.48 -6.36 1.39
C ARG A 77 -12.10 -4.95 1.01
N ILE A 78 -11.93 -4.68 -0.28
CA ILE A 78 -11.64 -3.34 -0.79
C ILE A 78 -12.77 -2.38 -0.39
N GLN A 79 -14.02 -2.73 -0.69
CA GLN A 79 -15.15 -1.85 -0.41
C GLN A 79 -15.38 -1.63 1.08
N ALA A 80 -15.26 -2.67 1.91
CA ALA A 80 -15.35 -2.52 3.36
C ALA A 80 -14.26 -1.59 3.91
N THR A 81 -13.04 -1.67 3.36
CA THR A 81 -11.93 -0.80 3.75
C THR A 81 -12.18 0.65 3.30
N CYS A 82 -12.70 0.84 2.07
CA CYS A 82 -13.09 2.17 1.60
C CYS A 82 -14.16 2.80 2.48
N LEU A 83 -15.22 2.04 2.83
CA LEU A 83 -16.27 2.50 3.74
C LEU A 83 -15.72 2.86 5.13
N HIS A 84 -14.81 2.05 5.67
CA HIS A 84 -14.23 2.30 6.99
C HIS A 84 -13.41 3.58 7.05
N PHE A 85 -12.67 3.90 5.98
CA PHE A 85 -11.78 5.05 5.92
C PHE A 85 -12.33 6.25 5.14
N GLY A 86 -13.55 6.17 4.61
CA GLY A 86 -14.15 7.19 3.75
C GLY A 86 -13.28 7.47 2.51
N ILE A 87 -12.93 6.41 1.78
CA ILE A 87 -12.24 6.51 0.48
C ILE A 87 -13.29 6.44 -0.62
N GLU A 88 -13.31 7.47 -1.47
CA GLU A 88 -14.22 7.54 -2.62
C GLU A 88 -13.46 7.22 -3.91
N ALA A 89 -14.19 7.00 -5.02
CA ALA A 89 -13.57 6.63 -6.30
C ALA A 89 -12.62 7.71 -6.81
N GLU A 90 -12.93 8.98 -6.54
CA GLU A 90 -12.15 10.16 -6.92
C GLU A 90 -10.79 10.21 -6.22
N ASP A 91 -10.69 9.64 -5.01
CA ASP A 91 -9.42 9.53 -4.28
C ASP A 91 -8.43 8.59 -4.99
N LEU A 92 -8.92 7.66 -5.82
CA LEU A 92 -8.13 6.60 -6.45
C LEU A 92 -7.75 6.91 -7.91
N VAL A 93 -8.12 8.09 -8.41
CA VAL A 93 -7.75 8.54 -9.76
C VAL A 93 -6.41 9.25 -9.69
N LEU A 94 -5.45 8.79 -10.49
CA LEU A 94 -4.18 9.48 -10.60
C LEU A 94 -4.37 10.75 -11.45
N PRO A 95 -3.79 11.89 -11.05
CA PRO A 95 -3.74 13.05 -11.91
C PRO A 95 -3.05 12.69 -13.24
N ALA A 96 -3.62 13.19 -14.33
CA ALA A 96 -3.13 12.99 -15.70
C ALA A 96 -1.71 13.54 -15.89
#